data_AF-A0A6P7TXV8-F1
#
_entry.id   AF-A0A6P7TXV8-F1
#
_cell.length_a   1.000
_cell.length_b   1.000
_cell.length_c   1.000
_cell.angle_alpha   90.00
_cell.angle_beta   90.00
_cell.angle_gamma   90.00
#
_symmetry.space_group_name_H-M   'P 1'
#
loop_
_entity.id
_entity.type
_entity.pdbx_description
1 polymer ?
#
loop_
_entity_poly.entity_id
_entity_poly.type
_entity_poly.pdbx_seq_one_letter_code
_entity_poly.pdbx_strand_id
1 'polypeptide(L)'
;MKLLTVFSQAVVNSESRKDDDKADRLNYRYGAALLIAFSVIVLTENYVGKPIHCLSSGLVGYAEYAHKLCYMKGTYFVPHGAQFPKTQEEINSRTVYYYHWIQFIFMILAFLYYIPIIIWRTYSSKSGFSLSKNIQTCIKARNSVTVADKKRLIKCVSDEISNYVSRRNLPMSTTSYIFYLIKTITMFGGRRQGNYFTISYLICKILFLVSICLQIILLNKFLGFQFQKYGLFLINEYVHGREINESSFFPRVTYCTFSIRNFNTVNTYTLQCVLQINLFLEKIFLALWVFYMIAGIYSLCYFFSWLYYLTSLRKRVSCIKIHLPSVDEHNSTVTDFVSKYLKTDGCFIIRMISHNVDKVTADDIVDSCWMDYLEFNEVIGNRQGILWKNLPFEGNLY
;
A
#
# COMPACT_ATOMS: atom_id res chain seq x y z
N MET A 1 -17.09 16.36 -8.01
CA MET A 1 -18.06 15.25 -7.87
C MET A 1 -17.78 14.07 -8.81
N LYS A 2 -17.67 14.27 -10.15
CA LYS A 2 -17.35 13.18 -11.10
C LYS A 2 -16.04 12.43 -10.82
N LEU A 3 -14.99 13.13 -10.37
CA LEU A 3 -13.69 12.51 -10.03
C LEU A 3 -13.78 11.62 -8.78
N LEU A 4 -14.56 12.05 -7.78
CA LEU A 4 -14.84 11.30 -6.56
C LEU A 4 -15.69 10.06 -6.83
N THR A 5 -16.69 10.14 -7.71
CA THR A 5 -17.51 8.99 -8.10
C THR A 5 -16.71 8.01 -8.97
N VAL A 6 -15.85 8.49 -9.86
CA VAL A 6 -14.93 7.64 -10.64
C VAL A 6 -13.92 6.96 -9.72
N PHE A 7 -13.37 7.66 -8.73
CA PHE A 7 -12.43 7.08 -7.77
C PHE A 7 -13.12 6.10 -6.81
N SER A 8 -14.31 6.44 -6.32
CA SER A 8 -15.14 5.55 -5.50
C SER A 8 -15.54 4.29 -6.27
N GLN A 9 -15.99 4.41 -7.52
CA GLN A 9 -16.27 3.27 -8.39
C GLN A 9 -14.99 2.49 -8.72
N ALA A 10 -13.83 3.14 -8.90
CA ALA A 10 -12.56 2.44 -9.10
C ALA A 10 -12.09 1.66 -7.86
N VAL A 11 -12.39 2.16 -6.64
CA VAL A 11 -12.06 1.48 -5.37
C VAL A 11 -13.04 0.34 -5.06
N VAL A 12 -14.33 0.53 -5.37
CA VAL A 12 -15.41 -0.43 -5.09
C VAL A 12 -15.53 -1.51 -6.17
N ASN A 13 -15.52 -1.13 -7.46
CA ASN A 13 -15.68 -2.02 -8.62
C ASN A 13 -14.36 -2.49 -9.24
N SER A 14 -13.21 -2.21 -8.61
CA SER A 14 -11.99 -2.94 -8.94
C SER A 14 -12.25 -4.42 -8.65
N GLU A 15 -12.60 -5.21 -9.67
CA GLU A 15 -12.40 -6.66 -9.64
C GLU A 15 -11.05 -6.89 -8.97
N SER A 16 -11.07 -7.56 -7.81
CA SER A 16 -9.88 -7.71 -6.99
C SER A 16 -8.84 -8.48 -7.80
N ARG A 17 -7.98 -7.77 -8.53
CA ARG A 17 -6.76 -8.35 -9.09
C ARG A 17 -6.06 -8.99 -7.91
N LYS A 18 -5.88 -10.31 -7.99
CA LYS A 18 -5.32 -11.09 -6.88
C LYS A 18 -3.81 -11.25 -7.01
N ASP A 19 -3.14 -10.22 -7.50
CA ASP A 19 -1.70 -10.16 -7.74
C ASP A 19 -0.93 -9.46 -6.60
N ASP A 20 -1.54 -9.39 -5.42
CA ASP A 20 -1.08 -8.70 -4.21
C ASP A 20 -1.43 -9.51 -2.94
N ASP A 21 -0.86 -9.12 -1.79
CA ASP A 21 -1.17 -9.73 -0.49
C ASP A 21 -2.30 -9.01 0.26
N LYS A 22 -2.78 -9.67 1.31
CA LYS A 22 -3.73 -9.10 2.28
C LYS A 22 -3.25 -7.78 2.89
N ALA A 23 -1.95 -7.66 3.19
CA ALA A 23 -1.40 -6.43 3.76
C ALA A 23 -1.44 -5.24 2.79
N ASP A 24 -1.21 -5.49 1.51
CA ASP A 24 -1.27 -4.43 0.50
C ASP A 24 -2.71 -3.97 0.32
N ARG A 25 -3.65 -4.91 0.25
CA ARG A 25 -5.10 -4.63 0.20
C ARG A 25 -5.57 -3.83 1.40
N LEU A 26 -5.05 -4.10 2.60
CA LEU A 26 -5.31 -3.30 3.80
C LEU A 26 -4.99 -1.82 3.57
N ASN A 27 -3.83 -1.53 2.98
CA ASN A 27 -3.39 -0.17 2.72
C ASN A 27 -4.18 0.51 1.59
N TYR A 28 -4.01 0.07 0.34
CA TYR A 28 -4.53 0.84 -0.81
C TYR A 28 -6.05 0.75 -0.97
N ARG A 29 -6.70 -0.31 -0.47
CA ARG A 29 -8.16 -0.47 -0.60
C ARG A 29 -8.87 0.03 0.65
N TYR A 30 -8.59 -0.58 1.80
CA TYR A 30 -9.30 -0.23 3.02
C TYR A 30 -8.83 1.11 3.61
N GLY A 31 -7.52 1.39 3.60
CA GLY A 31 -6.99 2.68 4.04
C GLY A 31 -7.47 3.86 3.18
N ALA A 32 -7.44 3.71 1.84
CA ALA A 32 -7.98 4.73 0.96
C ALA A 32 -9.50 4.91 1.11
N ALA A 33 -10.27 3.81 1.22
CA ALA A 33 -11.71 3.88 1.44
C ALA A 33 -12.07 4.56 2.77
N LEU A 34 -11.33 4.25 3.84
CA LEU A 34 -11.49 4.87 5.16
C LEU A 34 -11.29 6.39 5.09
N LEU A 35 -10.22 6.85 4.44
CA LEU A 35 -9.94 8.28 4.28
C LEU A 35 -10.99 8.99 3.42
N ILE A 36 -11.48 8.35 2.34
CA ILE A 36 -12.56 8.90 1.52
C ILE A 36 -13.85 9.00 2.35
N ALA A 37 -14.18 7.99 3.14
CA ALA A 37 -15.34 8.03 4.03
C ALA A 37 -15.23 9.17 5.05
N PHE A 38 -14.07 9.34 5.69
CA PHE A 38 -13.82 10.46 6.59
C PHE A 38 -13.88 11.82 5.90
N SER A 39 -13.39 11.93 4.66
CA SER A 39 -13.51 13.15 3.86
C SER A 39 -14.99 13.52 3.63
N VAL A 40 -15.84 12.55 3.29
CA VAL A 40 -17.28 12.76 3.09
C VAL A 40 -17.99 13.14 4.39
N ILE A 41 -17.65 12.49 5.51
CA ILE A 41 -18.23 12.82 6.83
C ILE A 41 -17.90 14.27 7.20
N VAL A 42 -16.62 14.65 7.14
CA VAL A 42 -16.19 16.03 7.40
C VAL A 42 -16.86 17.03 6.46
N LEU A 43 -16.94 16.70 5.16
CA LEU A 43 -17.59 17.56 4.17
C LEU A 43 -19.05 17.80 4.53
N THR A 44 -19.76 16.77 4.98
CA THR A 44 -21.16 16.87 5.39
C THR A 44 -21.32 17.80 6.58
N GLU A 45 -20.48 17.65 7.61
CA GLU A 45 -20.49 18.55 8.78
C GLU A 45 -20.12 20.00 8.44
N ASN A 46 -19.21 20.20 7.50
CA ASN A 46 -18.76 21.54 7.09
C ASN A 46 -19.79 22.30 6.25
N TYR A 47 -20.54 21.62 5.36
CA TYR A 47 -21.43 22.27 4.38
C TYR A 47 -22.92 22.14 4.68
N VAL A 48 -23.34 21.00 5.25
CA VAL A 48 -24.74 20.72 5.59
C VAL A 48 -25.00 21.03 7.06
N GLY A 49 -24.03 20.71 7.92
CA GLY A 49 -24.07 21.00 9.34
C GLY A 49 -23.86 22.48 9.67
N LYS A 50 -23.96 22.79 10.98
CA LYS A 50 -23.56 24.09 11.53
C LYS A 50 -22.21 23.90 12.23
N PRO A 51 -21.08 24.24 11.59
CA PRO A 51 -19.76 23.87 12.10
C PRO A 51 -19.34 24.65 13.34
N ILE A 52 -19.93 25.84 13.54
CA ILE A 52 -19.62 26.74 14.66
C ILE A 52 -20.89 27.44 15.17
N HIS A 53 -20.98 27.59 16.48
CA HIS A 53 -21.99 28.40 17.16
C HIS A 53 -21.34 29.37 18.13
N CYS A 54 -21.63 30.66 18.02
CA CYS A 54 -21.03 31.71 18.84
C CYS A 54 -22.03 32.40 19.75
N LEU A 55 -21.63 32.68 20.99
CA LEU A 55 -22.41 33.50 21.90
C LEU A 55 -22.39 34.95 21.39
N SER A 56 -23.54 35.43 20.91
CA SER A 56 -23.70 36.75 20.26
C SER A 56 -24.40 37.77 21.15
N SER A 57 -24.17 37.71 22.47
CA SER A 57 -24.77 38.64 23.43
C SER A 57 -24.40 40.09 23.05
N GLY A 58 -25.39 40.88 22.62
CA GLY A 58 -25.21 42.26 22.12
C GLY A 58 -25.31 42.46 20.60
N LEU A 59 -25.38 41.39 19.80
CA LEU A 59 -25.51 41.42 18.32
C LEU A 59 -26.86 40.86 17.86
N VAL A 60 -27.95 41.31 18.52
CA VAL A 60 -29.31 40.86 18.22
C VAL A 60 -29.65 41.18 16.75
N GLY A 61 -29.97 40.15 15.95
CA GLY A 61 -30.23 40.26 14.50
C GLY A 61 -29.03 39.98 13.59
N TYR A 62 -27.79 40.04 14.09
CA TYR A 62 -26.56 39.77 13.33
C TYR A 62 -25.87 38.45 13.72
N ALA A 63 -26.52 37.62 14.53
CA ALA A 63 -25.95 36.37 15.04
C ALA A 63 -25.50 35.42 13.91
N GLU A 64 -26.31 35.25 12.87
CA GLU A 64 -25.97 34.38 11.74
C GLU A 64 -24.77 34.91 10.95
N TYR A 65 -24.68 36.23 10.76
CA TYR A 65 -23.52 36.86 10.14
C TYR A 65 -22.26 36.64 10.98
N ALA A 66 -22.34 36.82 12.29
CA ALA A 66 -21.22 36.61 13.20
C ALA A 66 -20.71 35.16 13.17
N HIS A 67 -21.61 34.16 13.13
CA HIS A 67 -21.22 32.76 12.98
C HIS A 67 -20.41 32.52 11.71
N LYS A 68 -20.91 33.00 10.55
CA LYS A 68 -20.24 32.83 9.25
C LYS A 68 -18.91 33.57 9.19
N LEU A 69 -18.87 34.80 9.71
CA LEU A 69 -17.66 35.61 9.74
C LEU A 69 -16.58 34.96 10.61
N CYS A 70 -16.95 34.44 11.78
CA CYS A 70 -16.01 33.75 12.67
C CYS A 70 -15.50 32.44 12.08
N TYR A 71 -16.35 31.70 11.37
CA TYR A 71 -15.92 30.52 10.64
C TYR A 71 -14.87 30.89 9.57
N MET A 72 -15.18 31.85 8.69
CA MET A 72 -14.26 32.26 7.62
C MET A 72 -12.95 32.85 8.13
N LYS A 73 -13.00 33.68 9.18
CA LYS A 73 -11.82 34.35 9.73
C LYS A 73 -10.91 33.40 10.50
N GLY A 74 -11.45 32.31 11.04
CA GLY A 74 -10.74 31.44 11.97
C GLY A 74 -10.95 31.83 13.42
N THR A 75 -10.70 30.87 14.31
CA THR A 75 -10.82 31.04 15.76
C THR A 75 -9.52 30.66 16.45
N TYR A 76 -9.30 31.17 17.66
CA TYR A 76 -8.12 30.87 18.46
C TYR A 76 -8.51 30.32 19.83
N PHE A 77 -7.66 29.48 20.40
CA PHE A 77 -7.87 28.89 21.72
C PHE A 77 -7.20 29.74 22.82
N VAL A 78 -7.90 29.92 23.93
CA VAL A 78 -7.37 30.56 25.14
C VAL A 78 -7.76 29.67 26.33
N PRO A 79 -6.79 29.12 27.08
CA PRO A 79 -7.07 28.35 28.30
C PRO A 79 -7.82 29.17 29.34
N HIS A 80 -8.61 28.52 30.21
CA HIS A 80 -9.23 29.20 31.34
C HIS A 80 -8.18 29.83 32.26
N GLY A 81 -8.38 31.10 32.62
CA GLY A 81 -7.47 31.89 33.45
C GLY A 81 -6.29 32.55 32.71
N ALA A 82 -6.09 32.27 31.42
CA ALA A 82 -5.07 32.95 30.61
C ALA A 82 -5.56 34.33 30.13
N GLN A 83 -4.62 35.27 29.95
CA GLN A 83 -4.94 36.58 29.36
C GLN A 83 -5.25 36.44 27.87
N PHE A 84 -6.21 37.23 27.41
CA PHE A 84 -6.52 37.33 25.98
C PHE A 84 -5.36 37.99 25.22
N PRO A 85 -5.06 37.52 23.99
CA PRO A 85 -4.02 38.10 23.16
C PRO A 85 -4.34 39.56 22.83
N LYS A 86 -3.35 40.44 22.95
CA LYS A 86 -3.53 41.90 22.76
C LYS A 86 -3.18 42.35 21.34
N THR A 87 -2.22 41.68 20.70
CA THR A 87 -1.75 41.99 19.35
C THR A 87 -2.36 41.05 18.32
N GLN A 88 -2.59 41.59 17.11
CA GLN A 88 -3.12 40.79 15.99
C GLN A 88 -2.18 39.66 15.59
N GLU A 89 -0.86 39.84 15.74
CA GLU A 89 0.14 38.80 15.49
C GLU A 89 -0.01 37.60 16.42
N GLU A 90 -0.31 37.85 17.70
CA GLU A 90 -0.52 36.80 18.70
C GLU A 90 -1.83 36.04 18.45
N ILE A 91 -2.87 36.75 17.99
CA ILE A 91 -4.10 36.11 17.52
C ILE A 91 -3.76 35.19 16.33
N ASN A 92 -3.08 35.71 15.31
CA ASN A 92 -2.77 34.97 14.09
C ASN A 92 -1.89 33.74 14.35
N SER A 93 -0.98 33.78 15.32
CA SER A 93 -0.16 32.61 15.67
C SER A 93 -0.93 31.51 16.39
N ARG A 94 -2.02 31.86 17.10
CA ARG A 94 -2.90 30.93 17.82
C ARG A 94 -4.15 30.53 17.02
N THR A 95 -4.40 31.17 15.88
CA THR A 95 -5.57 30.86 15.04
C THR A 95 -5.47 29.47 14.40
N VAL A 96 -6.59 28.76 14.42
CA VAL A 96 -6.72 27.39 13.95
C VAL A 96 -7.47 27.39 12.62
N TYR A 97 -6.84 26.87 11.56
CA TYR A 97 -7.42 26.83 10.20
C TYR A 97 -7.59 25.42 9.64
N TYR A 98 -7.18 24.36 10.35
CA TYR A 98 -7.14 23.02 9.79
C TYR A 98 -8.52 22.49 9.36
N TYR A 99 -9.60 22.90 10.02
CA TYR A 99 -10.95 22.37 9.76
C TYR A 99 -11.49 22.76 8.38
N HIS A 100 -10.98 23.85 7.79
CA HIS A 100 -11.31 24.24 6.42
C HIS A 100 -10.69 23.32 5.37
N TRP A 101 -9.52 22.75 5.67
CA TRP A 101 -8.71 22.03 4.69
C TRP A 101 -8.74 20.51 4.88
N ILE A 102 -9.22 20.03 6.03
CA ILE A 102 -9.08 18.63 6.43
C ILE A 102 -9.73 17.65 5.44
N GLN A 103 -10.89 17.96 4.87
CA GLN A 103 -11.52 17.09 3.86
C GLN A 103 -10.65 16.91 2.61
N PHE A 104 -9.94 17.95 2.18
CA PHE A 104 -9.06 17.90 1.01
C PHE A 104 -7.76 17.14 1.32
N ILE A 105 -7.24 17.32 2.53
CA ILE A 105 -6.08 16.55 3.01
C ILE A 105 -6.39 15.06 3.03
N PHE A 106 -7.56 14.64 3.54
CA PHE A 106 -7.97 13.23 3.50
C PHE A 106 -8.03 12.67 2.07
N MET A 107 -8.49 13.45 1.10
CA MET A 107 -8.48 13.05 -0.31
C MET A 107 -7.07 12.88 -0.88
N ILE A 108 -6.15 13.79 -0.54
CA ILE A 108 -4.74 13.70 -0.96
C ILE A 108 -4.10 12.46 -0.32
N LEU A 109 -4.32 12.23 0.97
CA LEU A 109 -3.80 11.05 1.68
C LEU A 109 -4.35 9.74 1.08
N ALA A 110 -5.64 9.71 0.70
CA ALA A 110 -6.24 8.56 0.03
C ALA A 110 -5.57 8.27 -1.32
N PHE A 111 -5.23 9.32 -2.08
CA PHE A 111 -4.48 9.18 -3.33
C PHE A 111 -3.05 8.64 -3.09
N LEU A 112 -2.35 9.15 -2.08
CA LEU A 112 -1.00 8.68 -1.71
C LEU A 112 -0.97 7.19 -1.33
N TYR A 113 -2.04 6.65 -0.75
CA TYR A 113 -2.18 5.21 -0.51
C TYR A 113 -2.23 4.35 -1.79
N TYR A 114 -2.70 4.93 -2.89
CA TYR A 114 -2.89 4.22 -4.16
C TYR A 114 -1.63 4.23 -5.06
N ILE A 115 -0.66 5.13 -4.79
CA ILE A 115 0.57 5.24 -5.58
C ILE A 115 1.38 3.93 -5.61
N PRO A 116 1.65 3.24 -4.48
CA PRO A 116 2.46 2.01 -4.51
C PRO A 116 1.87 0.92 -5.41
N ILE A 117 0.53 0.75 -5.41
CA ILE A 117 -0.12 -0.28 -6.22
C ILE A 117 -0.13 0.09 -7.72
N ILE A 118 -0.23 1.37 -8.07
CA ILE A 118 -0.06 1.82 -9.47
C ILE A 118 1.35 1.45 -9.96
N ILE A 119 2.36 1.72 -9.13
CA ILE A 119 3.74 1.41 -9.45
C ILE A 119 3.90 -0.11 -9.67
N TRP A 120 3.42 -0.94 -8.73
CA TRP A 120 3.46 -2.40 -8.87
C TRP A 120 2.83 -2.89 -10.17
N ARG A 121 1.60 -2.46 -10.46
CA ARG A 121 0.86 -2.88 -11.66
C ARG A 121 1.56 -2.45 -12.95
N THR A 122 2.20 -1.28 -12.94
CA THR A 122 2.96 -0.79 -14.10
C THR A 122 4.22 -1.64 -14.33
N TYR A 123 4.96 -1.96 -13.26
CA TYR A 123 6.16 -2.79 -13.34
C TYR A 123 5.83 -4.25 -13.69
N SER A 124 4.77 -4.81 -13.11
CA SER A 124 4.34 -6.18 -13.38
C SER A 124 3.85 -6.34 -14.81
N SER A 125 3.09 -5.39 -15.35
CA SER A 125 2.62 -5.42 -16.74
C SER A 125 3.77 -5.33 -17.75
N LYS A 126 4.83 -4.56 -17.44
CA LYS A 126 5.96 -4.41 -18.35
C LYS A 126 6.81 -5.67 -18.44
N SER A 127 6.76 -6.58 -17.47
CA SER A 127 7.63 -7.76 -17.34
C SER A 127 7.60 -8.72 -18.54
N GLY A 128 6.53 -8.71 -19.34
CA GLY A 128 6.27 -9.70 -20.38
C GLY A 128 5.60 -10.98 -19.87
N PHE A 129 5.29 -11.06 -18.57
CA PHE A 129 4.50 -12.11 -17.94
C PHE A 129 3.35 -11.47 -17.16
N SER A 130 2.11 -11.68 -17.61
CA SER A 130 0.95 -11.01 -17.01
C SER A 130 0.48 -11.79 -15.77
N LEU A 131 1.06 -11.47 -14.62
CA LEU A 131 0.76 -12.14 -13.34
C LEU A 131 -0.74 -12.14 -13.02
N SER A 132 -1.40 -10.99 -13.16
CA SER A 132 -2.86 -10.88 -12.91
C SER A 132 -3.69 -11.77 -13.83
N LYS A 133 -3.32 -11.89 -15.12
CA LYS A 133 -4.04 -12.74 -16.07
C LYS A 133 -3.84 -14.21 -15.70
N ASN A 134 -2.62 -14.61 -15.37
CA ASN A 134 -2.31 -16.00 -15.01
C ASN A 134 -2.98 -16.42 -13.72
N ILE A 135 -3.03 -15.55 -12.71
CA ILE A 135 -3.79 -15.82 -11.48
C ILE A 135 -5.29 -15.95 -11.78
N GLN A 136 -5.85 -15.12 -12.66
CA GLN A 136 -7.25 -15.28 -13.10
C GLN A 136 -7.48 -16.61 -13.84
N THR A 137 -6.55 -17.02 -14.70
CA THR A 137 -6.59 -18.33 -15.37
C THR A 137 -6.54 -19.48 -14.36
N CYS A 138 -5.70 -19.39 -13.33
CA CYS A 138 -5.67 -20.36 -12.23
C CYS A 138 -7.00 -20.40 -11.46
N ILE A 139 -7.62 -19.25 -11.19
CA ILE A 139 -8.95 -19.20 -10.55
C ILE A 139 -10.00 -19.87 -11.43
N LYS A 140 -9.95 -19.67 -12.76
CA LYS A 140 -10.83 -20.36 -13.71
C LYS A 140 -10.58 -21.87 -13.72
N ALA A 141 -9.32 -22.31 -13.69
CA ALA A 141 -8.95 -23.73 -13.62
C ALA A 141 -9.42 -24.39 -12.31
N ARG A 142 -9.35 -23.66 -11.19
CA ARG A 142 -9.88 -24.13 -9.91
C ARG A 142 -11.40 -24.30 -9.93
N ASN A 143 -12.10 -23.37 -10.59
CA ASN A 143 -13.56 -23.37 -10.65
C ASN A 143 -14.12 -24.22 -11.81
N SER A 144 -13.29 -24.80 -12.67
CA SER A 144 -13.76 -25.61 -13.80
C SER A 144 -14.23 -26.98 -13.34
N VAL A 145 -15.37 -27.42 -13.86
CA VAL A 145 -15.97 -28.73 -13.54
C VAL A 145 -15.26 -29.88 -14.27
N THR A 146 -14.80 -29.64 -15.50
CA THR A 146 -14.16 -30.66 -16.33
C THR A 146 -12.67 -30.82 -16.02
N VAL A 147 -12.22 -32.04 -15.75
CA VAL A 147 -10.80 -32.36 -15.46
C VAL A 147 -9.90 -32.02 -16.65
N ALA A 148 -10.37 -32.24 -17.89
CA ALA A 148 -9.62 -31.91 -19.10
C ALA A 148 -9.37 -30.40 -19.24
N ASP A 149 -10.37 -29.57 -18.94
CA ASP A 149 -10.25 -28.11 -18.98
C ASP A 149 -9.31 -27.61 -17.89
N LYS A 150 -9.41 -28.15 -16.67
CA LYS A 150 -8.47 -27.86 -15.58
C LYS A 150 -7.02 -28.13 -16.02
N LYS A 151 -6.74 -29.32 -16.55
CA LYS A 151 -5.40 -29.72 -17.00
C LYS A 151 -4.88 -28.83 -18.13
N ARG A 152 -5.72 -28.47 -19.10
CA ARG A 152 -5.36 -27.56 -20.20
C ARG A 152 -5.00 -26.17 -19.69
N LEU A 153 -5.78 -25.60 -18.78
CA LEU A 153 -5.53 -24.26 -18.23
C LEU A 153 -4.26 -24.22 -17.39
N ILE A 154 -4.02 -25.27 -16.58
CA ILE A 154 -2.79 -25.40 -15.78
C ILE A 154 -1.58 -25.53 -16.70
N LYS A 155 -1.66 -26.37 -17.74
CA LYS A 155 -0.57 -26.51 -18.72
C LYS A 155 -0.28 -25.18 -19.42
N CYS A 156 -1.31 -24.42 -19.82
CA CYS A 156 -1.13 -23.08 -20.37
C CYS A 156 -0.37 -22.13 -19.43
N VAL A 157 -0.64 -22.17 -18.12
CA VAL A 157 0.07 -21.35 -17.13
C VAL A 157 1.50 -21.85 -16.93
N SER A 158 1.72 -23.17 -16.85
CA SER A 158 3.05 -23.78 -16.80
C SER A 158 3.88 -23.37 -18.01
N ASP A 159 3.33 -23.45 -19.22
CA ASP A 159 4.02 -23.09 -20.45
C ASP A 159 4.36 -21.59 -20.48
N GLU A 160 3.51 -20.71 -19.95
CA GLU A 160 3.85 -19.29 -19.79
C GLU A 160 5.00 -19.07 -18.79
N ILE A 161 5.04 -19.83 -17.69
CA ILE A 161 6.14 -19.79 -16.71
C ILE A 161 7.43 -20.32 -17.35
N SER A 162 7.38 -21.47 -18.02
CA SER A 162 8.50 -22.09 -18.75
C SER A 162 9.02 -21.18 -19.86
N ASN A 163 8.13 -20.50 -20.60
CA ASN A 163 8.51 -19.49 -21.59
C ASN A 163 9.17 -18.27 -20.95
N TYR A 164 8.65 -17.77 -19.82
CA TYR A 164 9.28 -16.70 -19.06
C TYR A 164 10.68 -17.11 -18.58
N VAL A 165 10.82 -18.34 -18.09
CA VAL A 165 12.07 -18.94 -17.62
C VAL A 165 13.09 -19.02 -18.76
N SER A 166 12.70 -19.56 -19.91
CA SER A 166 13.54 -19.82 -21.09
C SER A 166 13.98 -18.52 -21.80
N ARG A 167 13.11 -17.51 -21.88
CA ARG A 167 13.45 -16.20 -22.47
C ARG A 167 14.59 -15.48 -21.74
N ARG A 168 14.94 -15.88 -20.52
CA ARG A 168 16.09 -15.34 -19.78
C ARG A 168 17.44 -15.73 -20.37
N ASN A 169 17.52 -16.89 -21.05
CA ASN A 169 18.76 -17.49 -21.53
C ASN A 169 19.12 -17.13 -22.98
N LEU A 170 18.30 -16.33 -23.68
CA LEU A 170 18.54 -15.94 -25.08
C LEU A 170 19.82 -15.10 -25.25
N PRO A 171 20.67 -15.32 -26.27
CA PRO A 171 21.90 -14.54 -26.50
C PRO A 171 21.59 -13.04 -26.74
N MET A 172 22.55 -12.16 -26.44
CA MET A 172 22.33 -10.71 -26.33
C MET A 172 23.16 -9.89 -27.33
N SER A 173 22.65 -8.74 -27.77
CA SER A 173 23.42 -7.73 -28.52
C SER A 173 24.33 -6.92 -27.61
N THR A 174 25.41 -6.37 -28.18
CA THR A 174 26.51 -5.69 -27.47
C THR A 174 26.07 -4.48 -26.64
N THR A 175 25.09 -3.72 -27.10
CA THR A 175 24.55 -2.54 -26.38
C THR A 175 23.72 -2.91 -25.15
N SER A 176 23.00 -4.03 -25.21
CA SER A 176 22.21 -4.54 -24.08
C SER A 176 23.08 -5.16 -22.98
N TYR A 177 24.31 -5.57 -23.31
CA TYR A 177 25.28 -6.10 -22.34
C TYR A 177 25.75 -5.02 -21.35
N ILE A 178 25.94 -3.77 -21.80
CA ILE A 178 26.36 -2.65 -20.95
C ILE A 178 25.27 -2.32 -19.92
N PHE A 179 23.99 -2.23 -20.35
CA PHE A 179 22.86 -2.05 -19.44
C PHE A 179 22.68 -3.21 -18.46
N TYR A 180 23.00 -4.44 -18.89
CA TYR A 180 23.00 -5.61 -18.01
C TYR A 180 24.08 -5.50 -16.94
N LEU A 181 25.30 -5.08 -17.29
CA LEU A 181 26.40 -4.84 -16.35
C LEU A 181 26.04 -3.79 -15.30
N ILE A 182 25.51 -2.64 -15.73
CA ILE A 182 25.06 -1.57 -14.82
C ILE A 182 23.99 -2.09 -13.85
N LYS A 183 23.00 -2.85 -14.32
CA LYS A 183 21.95 -3.45 -13.47
C LYS A 183 22.47 -4.54 -12.54
N THR A 184 23.51 -5.25 -12.95
CA THR A 184 24.16 -6.28 -12.13
C THR A 184 24.99 -5.66 -11.01
N ILE A 185 25.72 -4.58 -11.30
CA ILE A 185 26.53 -3.84 -10.34
C ILE A 185 25.64 -3.09 -9.33
N THR A 186 24.54 -2.50 -9.79
CA THR A 186 23.64 -1.70 -8.93
C THR A 186 22.60 -2.54 -8.18
N MET A 187 22.61 -3.88 -8.30
CA MET A 187 21.57 -4.78 -7.76
C MET A 187 20.12 -4.39 -8.15
N PHE A 188 19.93 -3.53 -9.15
CA PHE A 188 18.62 -3.18 -9.68
C PHE A 188 18.19 -4.27 -10.67
N GLY A 189 17.42 -5.23 -10.14
CA GLY A 189 16.93 -6.45 -10.79
C GLY A 189 16.72 -6.39 -12.31
N GLY A 190 17.23 -7.41 -12.99
CA GLY A 190 17.04 -7.63 -14.41
C GLY A 190 16.29 -8.95 -14.70
N ARG A 191 15.47 -8.97 -15.77
CA ARG A 191 14.74 -10.17 -16.20
C ARG A 191 15.66 -11.38 -16.39
N ARG A 192 16.88 -11.19 -16.89
CA ARG A 192 17.87 -12.25 -17.11
C ARG A 192 18.39 -12.88 -15.81
N GLN A 193 18.53 -12.09 -14.76
CA GLN A 193 18.93 -12.61 -13.45
C GLN A 193 17.81 -13.43 -12.79
N GLY A 194 16.57 -13.32 -13.27
CA GLY A 194 15.42 -14.03 -12.72
C GLY A 194 15.01 -13.54 -11.34
N ASN A 195 15.27 -12.26 -11.05
CA ASN A 195 14.92 -11.57 -9.81
C ASN A 195 14.14 -10.26 -10.06
N TYR A 196 13.52 -10.11 -11.24
CA TYR A 196 12.83 -8.87 -11.61
C TYR A 196 11.55 -8.69 -10.80
N PHE A 197 10.70 -9.72 -10.72
CA PHE A 197 9.45 -9.66 -9.97
C PHE A 197 9.72 -9.54 -8.47
N THR A 198 10.71 -10.28 -7.97
CA THR A 198 11.05 -10.28 -6.54
C THR A 198 11.53 -8.92 -6.06
N ILE A 199 12.45 -8.30 -6.78
CA ILE A 199 12.94 -6.95 -6.45
C ILE A 199 11.84 -5.91 -6.62
N SER A 200 11.10 -5.95 -7.74
CA SER A 200 9.99 -4.99 -7.96
C SER A 200 8.93 -5.07 -6.86
N TYR A 201 8.63 -6.28 -6.37
CA TYR A 201 7.67 -6.49 -5.30
C TYR A 201 8.21 -6.03 -3.95
N LEU A 202 9.48 -6.30 -3.63
CA LEU A 202 10.13 -5.79 -2.42
C LEU A 202 10.15 -4.27 -2.40
N ILE A 203 10.46 -3.63 -3.53
CA ILE A 203 10.36 -2.17 -3.67
C ILE A 203 8.93 -1.70 -3.40
N CYS A 204 7.92 -2.39 -3.94
CA CYS A 204 6.52 -2.06 -3.65
C CYS A 204 6.18 -2.17 -2.16
N LYS A 205 6.66 -3.20 -1.45
CA LYS A 205 6.45 -3.34 -0.01
C LYS A 205 7.09 -2.20 0.79
N ILE A 206 8.30 -1.79 0.41
CA ILE A 206 8.98 -0.63 0.99
C ILE A 206 8.15 0.63 0.73
N LEU A 207 7.64 0.82 -0.50
CA LEU A 207 6.80 1.97 -0.84
C LEU A 207 5.51 2.03 0.00
N PHE A 208 4.90 0.89 0.35
CA PHE A 208 3.77 0.87 1.28
C PHE A 208 4.15 1.35 2.68
N LEU A 209 5.28 0.88 3.23
CA LEU A 209 5.78 1.34 4.53
C LEU A 209 6.12 2.83 4.52
N VAL A 210 6.80 3.29 3.47
CA VAL A 210 7.12 4.71 3.26
C VAL A 210 5.83 5.53 3.13
N SER A 211 4.79 5.03 2.46
CA SER A 211 3.50 5.71 2.36
C SER A 211 2.88 5.95 3.73
N ILE A 212 2.87 4.94 4.62
CA ILE A 212 2.35 5.09 5.99
C ILE A 212 3.15 6.15 6.77
N CYS A 213 4.49 6.07 6.72
CA CYS A 213 5.36 7.06 7.39
C CYS A 213 5.13 8.48 6.84
N LEU A 214 5.04 8.62 5.51
CA LEU A 214 4.80 9.89 4.85
C LEU A 214 3.45 10.49 5.28
N GLN A 215 2.41 9.68 5.37
CA GLN A 215 1.09 10.15 5.82
C GLN A 215 1.10 10.64 7.27
N ILE A 216 1.79 9.93 8.17
CA ILE A 216 1.97 10.39 9.56
C ILE A 216 2.73 11.72 9.60
N ILE A 217 3.81 11.86 8.82
CA ILE A 217 4.59 13.10 8.75
C ILE A 217 3.76 14.26 8.19
N LEU A 218 2.93 14.02 7.16
CA LEU A 218 2.04 15.02 6.60
C LEU A 218 0.99 15.47 7.62
N LEU A 219 0.41 14.53 8.37
CA LEU A 219 -0.53 14.87 9.45
C LEU A 219 0.13 15.64 10.59
N ASN A 220 1.36 15.31 10.97
CA ASN A 220 2.13 16.07 11.97
C ASN A 220 2.26 17.54 11.56
N LYS A 221 2.66 17.79 10.31
CA LYS A 221 2.81 19.14 9.78
C LYS A 221 1.46 19.85 9.66
N PHE A 222 0.42 19.14 9.26
CA PHE A 222 -0.91 19.72 9.06
C PHE A 222 -1.59 20.11 10.37
N LEU A 223 -1.49 19.27 11.41
CA LEU A 223 -2.13 19.49 12.70
C LEU A 223 -1.30 20.36 13.65
N GLY A 224 0.00 20.50 13.42
CA GLY A 224 0.91 21.28 14.27
C GLY A 224 1.33 20.58 15.56
N PHE A 225 1.05 19.27 15.70
CA PHE A 225 1.48 18.46 16.84
C PHE A 225 1.96 17.06 16.42
N GLN A 226 2.53 16.31 17.36
CA GLN A 226 3.06 14.96 17.15
C GLN A 226 1.95 13.91 17.08
N PHE A 227 1.38 13.68 15.89
CA PHE A 227 0.34 12.67 15.61
C PHE A 227 0.75 11.26 16.03
N GLN A 228 2.03 10.87 15.93
CA GLN A 228 2.45 9.53 16.39
C GLN A 228 2.13 9.25 17.86
N LYS A 229 2.18 10.25 18.74
CA LYS A 229 1.90 10.12 20.19
C LYS A 229 0.45 10.39 20.55
N TYR A 230 -0.32 10.95 19.62
CA TYR A 230 -1.68 11.42 19.86
C TYR A 230 -2.59 10.33 20.44
N GLY A 231 -2.68 9.17 19.79
CA GLY A 231 -3.59 8.12 20.23
C GLY A 231 -3.23 7.55 21.61
N LEU A 232 -1.94 7.35 21.91
CA LEU A 232 -1.49 6.88 23.22
C LEU A 232 -1.85 7.87 24.33
N PHE A 233 -1.62 9.16 24.10
CA PHE A 233 -1.95 10.19 25.07
C PHE A 233 -3.46 10.26 25.32
N LEU A 234 -4.26 10.26 24.25
CA LEU A 234 -5.71 10.37 24.34
C LEU A 234 -6.32 9.14 25.06
N ILE A 235 -5.87 7.92 24.72
CA ILE A 235 -6.31 6.69 25.38
C ILE A 235 -5.96 6.73 26.87
N ASN A 236 -4.75 7.18 27.22
CA ASN A 236 -4.33 7.33 28.61
C ASN A 236 -5.24 8.30 29.38
N GLU A 237 -5.59 9.44 28.79
CA GLU A 237 -6.53 10.40 29.37
C GLU A 237 -7.95 9.83 29.54
N TYR A 238 -8.44 9.02 28.59
CA TYR A 238 -9.75 8.37 28.71
C TYR A 238 -9.79 7.36 29.86
N VAL A 239 -8.72 6.59 30.05
CA VAL A 239 -8.63 5.58 31.13
C VAL A 239 -8.57 6.24 32.51
N HIS A 240 -7.88 7.38 32.64
CA HIS A 240 -7.71 8.08 33.92
C HIS A 240 -8.83 9.09 34.23
N GLY A 241 -9.89 9.15 33.43
CA GLY A 241 -11.10 9.93 33.75
C GLY A 241 -10.94 11.45 33.57
N ARG A 242 -10.59 11.89 32.36
CA ARG A 242 -10.49 13.32 32.01
C ARG A 242 -11.81 14.10 32.21
N GLU A 243 -11.71 15.33 32.70
CA GLU A 243 -12.75 16.35 32.51
C GLU A 243 -12.97 16.61 31.01
N ILE A 244 -14.20 16.37 30.55
CA ILE A 244 -14.57 16.23 29.13
C ILE A 244 -14.33 17.50 28.30
N ASN A 245 -14.04 18.63 28.93
CA ASN A 245 -14.21 19.97 28.34
C ASN A 245 -12.94 20.58 27.72
N GLU A 246 -11.74 20.07 28.00
CA GLU A 246 -10.49 20.68 27.52
C GLU A 246 -9.55 19.66 26.88
N SER A 247 -9.80 19.28 25.62
CA SER A 247 -8.77 18.59 24.83
C SER A 247 -7.70 19.58 24.38
N SER A 248 -6.44 19.33 24.75
CA SER A 248 -5.32 20.23 24.39
C SER A 248 -5.00 20.24 22.89
N PHE A 249 -5.42 19.20 22.15
CA PHE A 249 -5.17 19.08 20.71
C PHE A 249 -6.31 19.62 19.84
N PHE A 250 -7.56 19.38 20.26
CA PHE A 250 -8.78 19.77 19.55
C PHE A 250 -9.69 20.54 20.51
N PRO A 251 -9.50 21.87 20.66
CA PRO A 251 -10.31 22.67 21.57
C PRO A 251 -11.75 22.78 21.05
N ARG A 252 -12.73 22.55 21.94
CA ARG A 252 -14.16 22.63 21.60
C ARG A 252 -14.74 24.02 21.80
N VAL A 253 -14.12 24.81 22.67
CA VAL A 253 -14.46 26.21 22.92
C VAL A 253 -13.30 27.06 22.42
N THR A 254 -13.60 28.02 21.55
CA THR A 254 -12.63 28.93 20.94
C THR A 254 -13.16 30.35 20.95
N TYR A 255 -12.29 31.33 20.71
CA TYR A 255 -12.65 32.73 20.67
C TYR A 255 -12.44 33.30 19.27
N CYS A 256 -13.29 34.25 18.91
CA CYS A 256 -13.26 34.93 17.63
C CYS A 256 -13.33 36.43 17.87
N THR A 257 -12.34 37.17 17.36
CA THR A 257 -12.29 38.62 17.47
C THR A 257 -12.42 39.23 16.09
N PHE A 258 -13.44 40.07 15.87
CA PHE A 258 -13.61 40.81 14.62
C PHE A 258 -14.06 42.24 14.89
N SER A 259 -13.78 43.12 13.94
CA SER A 259 -14.17 44.51 13.98
C SER A 259 -15.29 44.78 12.97
N ILE A 260 -16.35 45.44 13.42
CA ILE A 260 -17.37 46.00 12.53
C ILE A 260 -17.12 47.50 12.45
N ARG A 261 -17.15 48.03 11.22
CA ARG A 261 -17.05 49.47 10.99
C ARG A 261 -18.46 50.05 10.87
N ASN A 262 -18.84 50.89 11.83
CA ASN A 262 -20.06 51.69 11.78
C ASN A 262 -19.68 53.15 11.55
N PHE A 263 -19.88 53.66 10.34
CA PHE A 263 -19.46 55.00 9.92
C PHE A 263 -17.96 55.26 10.21
N ASN A 264 -17.67 56.12 11.20
CA ASN A 264 -16.32 56.52 11.60
C ASN A 264 -15.79 55.79 12.85
N THR A 265 -16.58 54.92 13.48
CA THR A 265 -16.15 54.14 14.64
C THR A 265 -15.95 52.67 14.27
N VAL A 266 -14.84 52.10 14.77
CA VAL A 266 -14.52 50.68 14.63
C VAL A 266 -14.77 50.02 15.97
N ASN A 267 -15.80 49.18 16.03
CA ASN A 267 -16.15 48.44 17.24
C ASN A 267 -15.61 47.01 17.12
N THR A 268 -14.78 46.60 18.06
CA THR A 268 -14.24 45.24 18.16
C THR A 268 -15.14 44.38 19.04
N TYR A 269 -15.50 43.21 18.54
CA TYR A 269 -16.30 42.21 19.25
C TYR A 269 -15.47 40.94 19.40
N THR A 270 -15.44 40.41 20.61
CA THR A 270 -14.86 39.10 20.93
C THR A 270 -15.98 38.16 21.34
N LEU A 271 -16.23 37.13 20.53
CA LEU A 271 -17.26 36.14 20.79
C LEU A 271 -16.64 34.81 21.23
N GLN A 272 -17.29 34.16 22.19
CA GLN A 272 -17.00 32.77 22.55
C GLN A 272 -17.78 31.85 21.63
N CYS A 273 -17.09 30.91 20.99
CA CYS A 273 -17.66 29.99 20.01
C CYS A 273 -17.42 28.54 20.39
N VAL A 274 -18.47 27.72 20.26
CA VAL A 274 -18.42 26.27 20.33
C VAL A 274 -18.19 25.73 18.92
N LEU A 275 -17.14 24.94 18.76
CA LEU A 275 -16.69 24.39 17.49
C LEU A 275 -17.06 22.90 17.43
N GLN A 276 -18.25 22.59 16.91
CA GLN A 276 -18.80 21.23 16.88
C GLN A 276 -17.92 20.27 16.06
N ILE A 277 -17.34 20.77 14.96
CA ILE A 277 -16.51 19.95 14.08
C ILE A 277 -15.30 19.31 14.78
N ASN A 278 -14.73 19.99 15.78
CA ASN A 278 -13.58 19.47 16.51
C ASN A 278 -13.92 18.23 17.35
N LEU A 279 -15.18 18.08 17.78
CA LEU A 279 -15.65 16.86 18.44
C LEU A 279 -15.54 15.65 17.50
N PHE A 280 -15.97 15.81 16.24
CA PHE A 280 -15.89 14.77 15.24
C PHE A 280 -14.45 14.49 14.80
N LEU A 281 -13.65 15.53 14.60
CA LEU A 281 -12.25 15.40 14.21
C LEU A 281 -11.44 14.63 15.26
N GLU A 282 -11.63 14.90 16.55
CA GLU A 282 -10.96 14.16 17.64
C GLU A 282 -11.15 12.63 17.48
N LYS A 283 -12.38 12.20 17.19
CA LYS A 283 -12.76 10.78 17.01
C LYS A 283 -12.25 10.19 15.70
N ILE A 284 -12.38 10.94 14.60
CA ILE A 284 -11.87 10.53 13.29
C ILE A 284 -10.35 10.32 13.35
N PHE A 285 -9.62 11.25 13.96
CA PHE A 285 -8.17 11.15 14.09
C PHE A 285 -7.73 10.02 15.02
N LEU A 286 -8.50 9.72 16.07
CA LEU A 286 -8.25 8.57 16.93
C LEU A 286 -8.41 7.25 16.13
N ALA A 287 -9.51 7.11 15.39
CA ALA A 287 -9.76 5.96 14.54
C ALA A 287 -8.67 5.80 13.46
N LEU A 288 -8.27 6.91 12.84
CA LEU A 288 -7.19 6.92 11.85
C LEU A 288 -5.84 6.51 12.44
N TRP A 289 -5.53 7.00 13.65
CA TRP A 289 -4.30 6.64 14.36
C TRP A 289 -4.24 5.13 14.63
N VAL A 290 -5.32 4.55 15.17
CA VAL A 290 -5.42 3.10 15.42
C VAL A 290 -5.23 2.32 14.12
N PHE A 291 -5.87 2.77 13.04
CA PHE A 291 -5.74 2.14 11.73
C PHE A 291 -4.29 2.16 11.23
N TYR A 292 -3.58 3.30 11.30
CA TYR A 292 -2.18 3.39 10.88
C TYR A 292 -1.24 2.51 11.70
N MET A 293 -1.47 2.36 13.01
CA MET A 293 -0.68 1.46 13.84
C MET A 293 -0.88 0.00 13.44
N ILE A 294 -2.12 -0.44 13.26
CA ILE A 294 -2.45 -1.80 12.81
C ILE A 294 -1.88 -2.06 11.41
N ALA A 295 -2.12 -1.15 10.47
CA ALA A 295 -1.65 -1.26 9.10
C ALA A 295 -0.11 -1.27 9.02
N GLY A 296 0.57 -0.44 9.83
CA GLY A 296 2.02 -0.38 9.92
C GLY A 296 2.62 -1.69 10.42
N ILE A 297 2.13 -2.21 11.56
CA ILE A 297 2.59 -3.50 12.12
C ILE A 297 2.35 -4.63 11.12
N TYR A 298 1.14 -4.72 10.56
CA TYR A 298 0.79 -5.77 9.61
C TYR A 298 1.66 -5.72 8.35
N SER A 299 1.91 -4.51 7.81
CA SER A 299 2.78 -4.32 6.65
C SER A 299 4.23 -4.69 6.93
N LEU A 300 4.75 -4.37 8.13
CA LEU A 300 6.09 -4.76 8.57
C LEU A 300 6.22 -6.28 8.67
N CYS A 301 5.27 -6.97 9.29
CA CYS A 301 5.28 -8.43 9.40
C CYS A 301 5.32 -9.10 8.01
N TYR A 302 4.51 -8.62 7.06
CA TYR A 302 4.52 -9.15 5.69
C TYR A 302 5.81 -8.81 4.95
N PHE A 303 6.36 -7.61 5.13
CA PHE A 303 7.64 -7.23 4.54
C PHE A 303 8.76 -8.18 4.99
N PHE A 304 8.90 -8.42 6.30
CA PHE A 304 9.92 -9.34 6.81
C PHE A 304 9.66 -10.79 6.40
N SER A 305 8.39 -11.22 6.34
CA SER A 305 8.04 -12.56 5.84
C SER A 305 8.50 -12.77 4.39
N TRP A 306 8.25 -11.79 3.52
CA TRP A 306 8.71 -11.82 2.12
C TRP A 306 10.23 -11.69 2.00
N LEU A 307 10.85 -10.79 2.76
CA LEU A 307 12.30 -10.62 2.77
C LEU A 307 13.00 -11.93 3.15
N TYR A 308 12.52 -12.59 4.21
CA TYR A 308 13.04 -13.88 4.66
C TYR A 308 12.84 -14.98 3.60
N TYR A 309 11.65 -15.06 3.00
CA TYR A 309 11.37 -16.05 1.94
C TYR A 309 12.25 -15.84 0.70
N LEU A 310 12.44 -14.59 0.26
CA LEU A 310 13.15 -14.28 -0.98
C LEU A 310 14.67 -14.42 -0.84
N THR A 311 15.23 -14.07 0.33
CA THR A 311 16.67 -14.17 0.61
C THR A 311 17.11 -15.59 0.94
N SER A 312 16.28 -16.37 1.64
CA SER A 312 16.63 -17.73 2.08
C SER A 312 16.38 -18.78 0.99
N LEU A 313 17.45 -19.32 0.40
CA LEU A 313 17.34 -20.46 -0.53
C LEU A 313 16.73 -21.70 0.16
N ARG A 314 17.11 -21.96 1.41
CA ARG A 314 16.58 -23.10 2.19
C ARG A 314 15.06 -23.03 2.33
N LYS A 315 14.52 -21.84 2.59
CA LYS A 315 13.07 -21.67 2.73
C LYS A 315 12.33 -21.83 1.40
N ARG A 316 12.90 -21.35 0.29
CA ARG A 316 12.34 -21.57 -1.06
C ARG A 316 12.30 -23.05 -1.43
N VAL A 317 13.41 -23.75 -1.22
CA VAL A 317 13.51 -25.20 -1.48
C VAL A 317 12.52 -25.97 -0.61
N SER A 318 12.46 -25.68 0.70
CA SER A 318 11.51 -26.32 1.61
C SER A 318 10.05 -26.06 1.20
N CYS A 319 9.72 -24.85 0.77
CA CYS A 319 8.37 -24.52 0.32
C CYS A 319 7.98 -25.29 -0.95
N ILE A 320 8.90 -25.38 -1.93
CA ILE A 320 8.68 -26.11 -3.18
C ILE A 320 8.64 -27.62 -2.95
N LYS A 321 9.48 -28.16 -2.05
CA LYS A 321 9.46 -29.58 -1.70
C LYS A 321 8.11 -30.02 -1.13
N ILE A 322 7.41 -29.16 -0.40
CA ILE A 322 6.04 -29.45 0.07
C ILE A 322 5.06 -29.66 -1.09
N HIS A 323 5.31 -29.03 -2.24
CA HIS A 323 4.49 -29.18 -3.44
C HIS A 323 4.87 -30.43 -4.28
N LEU A 324 6.05 -31.05 -4.07
CA LEU A 324 6.46 -32.30 -4.72
C LEU A 324 6.70 -33.42 -3.68
N PRO A 325 5.64 -34.01 -3.10
CA PRO A 325 5.79 -35.08 -2.11
C PRO A 325 6.33 -36.39 -2.71
N SER A 326 6.23 -36.58 -4.04
CA SER A 326 6.61 -37.82 -4.74
C SER A 326 8.10 -37.92 -5.12
N VAL A 327 8.89 -36.86 -4.92
CA VAL A 327 10.31 -36.82 -5.30
C VAL A 327 11.17 -37.03 -4.05
N ASP A 328 11.43 -38.30 -3.69
CA ASP A 328 12.04 -38.62 -2.40
C ASP A 328 13.58 -38.74 -2.38
N GLU A 329 14.31 -38.80 -3.50
CA GLU A 329 15.67 -39.33 -3.39
C GLU A 329 16.87 -38.38 -3.46
N HIS A 330 16.82 -37.18 -4.06
CA HIS A 330 18.03 -36.33 -4.14
C HIS A 330 17.75 -34.85 -3.85
N ASN A 331 18.21 -34.36 -2.69
CA ASN A 331 18.14 -32.94 -2.34
C ASN A 331 18.83 -32.03 -3.38
N SER A 332 19.85 -32.54 -4.09
CA SER A 332 20.62 -31.79 -5.10
C SER A 332 19.81 -31.43 -6.35
N THR A 333 18.98 -32.35 -6.87
CA THR A 333 18.22 -32.11 -8.12
C THR A 333 17.10 -31.09 -7.90
N VAL A 334 16.41 -31.17 -6.76
CA VAL A 334 15.40 -30.17 -6.36
C VAL A 334 16.06 -28.82 -6.10
N THR A 335 17.24 -28.79 -5.45
CA THR A 335 17.96 -27.51 -5.29
C THR A 335 18.38 -26.90 -6.61
N ASP A 336 18.74 -27.71 -7.61
CA ASP A 336 19.09 -27.24 -8.95
C ASP A 336 17.86 -26.73 -9.72
N PHE A 337 16.73 -27.41 -9.63
CA PHE A 337 15.45 -26.91 -10.17
C PHE A 337 15.07 -25.55 -9.56
N VAL A 338 15.17 -25.40 -8.24
CA VAL A 338 14.81 -24.15 -7.56
C VAL A 338 15.82 -23.03 -7.84
N SER A 339 17.13 -23.33 -7.81
CA SER A 339 18.18 -22.33 -7.91
C SER A 339 18.55 -21.95 -9.35
N LYS A 340 18.56 -22.91 -10.28
CA LYS A 340 18.98 -22.71 -11.68
C LYS A 340 17.80 -22.52 -12.62
N TYR A 341 16.75 -23.36 -12.50
CA TYR A 341 15.59 -23.31 -13.39
C TYR A 341 14.55 -22.26 -12.97
N LEU A 342 13.91 -22.37 -11.80
CA LEU A 342 12.89 -21.41 -11.37
C LEU A 342 13.50 -20.04 -10.99
N LYS A 343 14.64 -20.05 -10.30
CA LYS A 343 15.26 -18.87 -9.64
C LYS A 343 14.27 -18.19 -8.68
N THR A 344 14.55 -16.95 -8.26
CA THR A 344 13.70 -16.26 -7.26
C THR A 344 12.33 -15.87 -7.84
N ASP A 345 12.27 -15.43 -9.10
CA ASP A 345 11.02 -15.02 -9.77
C ASP A 345 10.02 -16.17 -9.92
N GLY A 346 10.46 -17.37 -10.33
CA GLY A 346 9.58 -18.53 -10.45
C GLY A 346 9.00 -18.93 -9.10
N CYS A 347 9.84 -18.98 -8.06
CA CYS A 347 9.40 -19.22 -6.68
C CYS A 347 8.38 -18.17 -6.20
N PHE A 348 8.60 -16.90 -6.54
CA PHE A 348 7.69 -15.81 -6.23
C PHE A 348 6.33 -16.00 -6.90
N ILE A 349 6.29 -16.32 -8.19
CA ILE A 349 5.05 -16.54 -8.94
C ILE A 349 4.25 -17.69 -8.31
N ILE A 350 4.90 -18.83 -8.05
CA ILE A 350 4.26 -20.00 -7.41
C ILE A 350 3.70 -19.64 -6.04
N ARG A 351 4.47 -18.93 -5.20
CA ARG A 351 4.00 -18.48 -3.89
C ARG A 351 2.80 -17.53 -3.99
N MET A 352 2.82 -16.61 -4.95
CA MET A 352 1.70 -15.69 -5.20
C MET A 352 0.43 -16.43 -5.62
N ILE A 353 0.55 -17.46 -6.47
CA ILE A 353 -0.57 -18.32 -6.87
C ILE A 353 -1.10 -19.08 -5.65
N SER A 354 -0.22 -19.70 -4.87
CA SER A 354 -0.60 -20.46 -3.66
C SER A 354 -1.36 -19.60 -2.64
N HIS A 355 -0.92 -18.35 -2.43
CA HIS A 355 -1.56 -17.43 -1.49
C HIS A 355 -2.94 -16.91 -1.96
N ASN A 356 -3.15 -16.77 -3.27
CA ASN A 356 -4.33 -16.09 -3.83
C ASN A 356 -5.38 -17.01 -4.47
N VAL A 357 -5.00 -18.22 -4.86
CA VAL A 357 -5.85 -19.20 -5.52
C VAL A 357 -6.16 -20.35 -4.57
N ASP A 358 -5.20 -21.24 -4.35
CA ASP A 358 -5.19 -22.36 -3.42
C ASP A 358 -3.86 -23.13 -3.54
N LYS A 359 -3.59 -24.02 -2.57
CA LYS A 359 -2.37 -24.83 -2.55
C LYS A 359 -2.38 -25.93 -3.62
N VAL A 360 -3.53 -26.56 -3.88
CA VAL A 360 -3.66 -27.69 -4.82
C VAL A 360 -3.37 -27.26 -6.26
N THR A 361 -3.95 -26.13 -6.70
CA THR A 361 -3.62 -25.58 -8.03
C THR A 361 -2.14 -25.19 -8.15
N ALA A 362 -1.49 -24.79 -7.04
CA ALA A 362 -0.07 -24.52 -7.05
C ALA A 362 0.76 -25.83 -7.13
N ASP A 363 0.34 -26.90 -6.45
CA ASP A 363 0.94 -28.25 -6.57
C ASP A 363 0.94 -28.70 -8.05
N ASP A 364 -0.23 -28.66 -8.70
CA ASP A 364 -0.41 -29.08 -10.10
C ASP A 364 0.49 -28.28 -11.07
N ILE A 365 0.69 -26.98 -10.83
CA ILE A 365 1.56 -26.13 -11.66
C ILE A 365 3.03 -26.47 -11.43
N VAL A 366 3.42 -26.69 -10.18
CA VAL A 366 4.79 -27.05 -9.83
C VAL A 366 5.17 -28.39 -10.44
N ASP A 367 4.28 -29.38 -10.39
CA ASP A 367 4.46 -30.68 -11.03
C ASP A 367 4.63 -30.54 -12.55
N SER A 368 3.79 -29.74 -13.20
CA SER A 368 3.93 -29.45 -14.64
C SER A 368 5.27 -28.78 -14.96
N CYS A 369 5.72 -27.81 -14.15
CA CYS A 369 7.02 -27.14 -14.33
C CYS A 369 8.20 -28.09 -14.07
N TRP A 370 8.04 -29.06 -13.17
CA TRP A 370 9.05 -30.08 -12.89
C TRP A 370 9.22 -31.04 -14.07
N MET A 371 8.12 -31.47 -14.68
CA MET A 371 8.17 -32.29 -15.90
C MET A 371 8.86 -31.53 -17.06
N ASP A 372 8.52 -30.26 -17.27
CA ASP A 372 9.18 -29.40 -18.27
C ASP A 372 10.70 -29.26 -18.01
N TYR A 373 11.12 -29.26 -16.74
CA TYR A 373 12.53 -29.21 -16.35
C TYR A 373 13.27 -30.52 -16.64
N LEU A 374 12.65 -31.67 -16.36
CA LEU A 374 13.23 -32.98 -16.67
C LEU A 374 13.43 -33.15 -18.17
N GLU A 375 12.42 -32.82 -18.98
CA GLU A 375 12.51 -32.87 -20.45
C GLU A 375 13.64 -31.96 -20.97
N PHE A 376 13.76 -30.74 -20.43
CA PHE A 376 14.83 -29.82 -20.78
C PHE A 376 16.23 -30.39 -20.45
N ASN A 377 16.38 -31.04 -19.30
CA ASN A 377 17.64 -31.66 -18.89
C ASN A 377 17.98 -32.90 -19.73
N GLU A 378 17.00 -33.72 -20.08
CA GLU A 378 17.20 -34.88 -20.97
C GLU A 378 17.68 -34.44 -22.37
N VAL A 379 17.10 -33.38 -22.92
CA VAL A 379 17.52 -32.82 -24.22
C VAL A 379 18.97 -32.30 -24.17
N ILE A 380 19.37 -31.65 -23.07
CA ILE A 380 20.75 -31.18 -22.88
C ILE A 380 21.72 -32.35 -22.68
N GLY A 381 21.33 -33.33 -21.85
CA GLY A 381 22.11 -34.55 -21.63
C GLY A 381 22.34 -35.33 -22.93
N ASN A 382 21.31 -35.46 -23.76
CA ASN A 382 21.42 -36.09 -25.08
C ASN A 382 22.30 -35.29 -26.05
N ARG A 383 22.24 -33.94 -26.05
CA ARG A 383 23.15 -33.12 -26.87
C ARG A 383 24.62 -33.26 -26.45
N GLN A 384 24.89 -33.36 -25.14
CA GLN A 384 26.24 -33.62 -24.65
C GLN A 384 26.68 -35.06 -24.97
N GLY A 385 25.82 -36.06 -24.84
CA GLY A 385 26.11 -37.45 -25.21
C GLY A 385 26.39 -37.67 -26.72
N ILE A 386 25.76 -36.89 -27.60
CA ILE A 386 26.05 -36.91 -29.05
C ILE A 386 27.42 -36.28 -29.35
N LEU A 387 27.85 -35.26 -28.59
CA LEU A 387 29.19 -34.66 -28.69
C LEU A 387 30.30 -35.63 -28.27
N TRP A 388 30.06 -36.53 -27.31
CA TRP A 388 31.01 -37.58 -26.92
C TRP A 388 31.05 -38.78 -27.88
N LYS A 389 29.96 -39.07 -28.62
CA LYS A 389 29.92 -40.13 -29.63
C LYS A 389 30.56 -39.76 -30.97
N ASN A 390 30.81 -38.47 -31.21
CA ASN A 390 31.40 -37.96 -32.46
C ASN A 390 32.88 -37.58 -32.34
N LEU A 391 33.53 -37.89 -31.22
CA LEU A 391 34.99 -37.90 -31.14
C LEU A 391 35.49 -39.23 -31.73
N PRO A 392 36.31 -39.21 -32.79
CA PRO A 392 36.89 -40.45 -33.30
C PRO A 392 37.78 -41.04 -32.19
N PHE A 393 37.43 -42.24 -31.74
CA PHE A 393 38.37 -43.12 -31.07
C PHE A 393 39.46 -43.49 -32.09
N GLU A 394 40.52 -42.69 -32.18
CA GLU A 394 41.78 -43.17 -32.73
C GLU A 394 42.39 -44.11 -31.68
N GLY A 395 42.10 -45.40 -31.88
CA GLY A 395 42.89 -46.47 -31.31
C GLY A 395 44.23 -46.56 -32.02
N ASN A 396 45.27 -46.78 -31.21
CA ASN A 396 46.59 -47.35 -31.53
C ASN A 396 47.43 -46.63 -32.60
N LEU A 397 48.68 -46.30 -32.25
CA LEU A 397 49.88 -46.82 -32.92
C LEU A 397 51.15 -46.39 -32.13
N TYR A 398 51.85 -47.44 -31.66
CA TYR A 398 53.24 -47.54 -31.14
C TYR A 398 53.56 -47.15 -29.70
#